data_AF-A0A7S2AE04-F1
#
_entry.id   AF-A0A7S2AE04-F1
#
_cell.length_a   1.000
_cell.length_b   1.000
_cell.length_c   1.000
_cell.angle_alpha   90.00
_cell.angle_beta   90.00
_cell.angle_gamma   90.00
#
_symmetry.space_group_name_H-M   'P 1'
#
loop_
_entity.id
_entity.type
_entity.pdbx_description
1 polymer ?
#
loop_
_entity_poly.entity_id
_entity_poly.type
_entity_poly.pdbx_seq_one_letter_code
_entity_poly.pdbx_strand_id
1 'polypeptide(L)'
;EFWDQLNAALRSHKPRLRGTSLSHCNGRANSGELLELPKDGGYKHGWRYDWSVGHYEQFRFAWVSEHGINAPGYVTEKIVDAYLAGAVPVYAGLAPEQLRQIFDPKSLIQVFWDSESNAEGISRLIKATEDQAAYDALLRPDEPLVSPDAMRRFFSWHPATWELYGDGLRQ
;
A
#
# COMPACT_ATOMS: atom_id res chain seq x y z
N GLU A 1 -11.55 -6.39 -12.85
CA GLU A 1 -11.17 -5.76 -11.57
C GLU A 1 -9.90 -6.42 -11.08
N PHE A 2 -8.92 -5.65 -10.59
CA PHE A 2 -7.63 -6.20 -10.16
C PHE A 2 -7.77 -7.31 -9.12
N TRP A 3 -8.59 -7.11 -8.09
CA TRP A 3 -8.69 -8.04 -6.96
C TRP A 3 -9.07 -9.45 -7.41
N ASP A 4 -10.00 -9.56 -8.36
CA ASP A 4 -10.40 -10.84 -8.94
C ASP A 4 -9.28 -11.47 -9.77
N GLN A 5 -8.53 -10.67 -10.55
CA GLN A 5 -7.38 -11.14 -11.33
C GLN A 5 -6.26 -11.65 -10.41
N LEU A 6 -5.93 -10.90 -9.36
CA LEU A 6 -4.93 -11.30 -8.36
C LEU A 6 -5.33 -12.62 -7.71
N ASN A 7 -6.56 -12.72 -7.20
CA ASN A 7 -7.00 -13.94 -6.54
C ASN A 7 -7.07 -15.15 -7.49
N ALA A 8 -7.41 -14.94 -8.77
CA ALA A 8 -7.34 -16.00 -9.78
C ALA A 8 -5.89 -16.48 -10.00
N ALA A 9 -4.93 -15.57 -10.04
CA ALA A 9 -3.52 -15.88 -10.18
C ALA A 9 -2.97 -16.61 -8.94
N LEU A 10 -3.27 -16.11 -7.73
CA LEU A 10 -2.87 -16.74 -6.46
C LEU A 10 -3.43 -18.16 -6.31
N ARG A 11 -4.67 -18.40 -6.74
CA ARG A 11 -5.29 -19.74 -6.73
C ARG A 11 -4.65 -20.72 -7.71
N SER A 12 -4.21 -20.21 -8.85
CA SER A 12 -3.54 -21.01 -9.90
C SER A 12 -2.07 -21.27 -9.57
N HIS A 13 -1.52 -20.54 -8.60
CA HIS A 13 -0.15 -20.66 -8.14
C HIS A 13 0.11 -21.95 -7.34
N LYS A 14 1.38 -22.41 -7.30
CA LYS A 14 1.80 -23.60 -6.54
C LYS A 14 3.05 -23.26 -5.70
N PRO A 15 3.00 -23.34 -4.36
CA PRO A 15 1.84 -23.71 -3.55
C PRO A 15 0.68 -22.73 -3.70
N ARG A 16 -0.54 -23.19 -3.43
CA ARG A 16 -1.74 -22.35 -3.58
C ARG A 16 -1.69 -21.22 -2.56
N LEU A 17 -1.69 -19.98 -3.05
CA LEU A 17 -1.77 -18.78 -2.24
C LEU A 17 -3.22 -18.27 -2.18
N ARG A 18 -3.50 -17.41 -1.20
CA ARG A 18 -4.82 -16.81 -1.00
C ARG A 18 -4.67 -15.34 -0.63
N GLY A 19 -5.52 -14.49 -1.20
CA GLY A 19 -5.73 -13.13 -0.72
C GLY A 19 -6.81 -13.11 0.36
N THR A 20 -6.59 -12.30 1.39
CA THR A 20 -7.56 -12.09 2.47
C THR A 20 -8.23 -10.73 2.31
N SER A 21 -9.56 -10.68 2.37
CA SER A 21 -10.31 -9.43 2.44
C SER A 21 -10.68 -9.15 3.89
N LEU A 22 -10.40 -7.93 4.36
CA LEU A 22 -10.67 -7.46 5.72
C LEU A 22 -12.02 -6.72 5.84
N SER A 23 -12.77 -6.63 4.76
CA SER A 23 -14.06 -5.95 4.71
C SER A 23 -14.92 -6.55 3.60
N HIS A 24 -16.06 -5.92 3.31
CA HIS A 24 -16.90 -6.32 2.18
C HIS A 24 -16.28 -5.99 0.80
N CYS A 25 -15.16 -5.27 0.76
CA CYS A 25 -14.40 -5.02 -0.47
C CYS A 25 -13.61 -6.27 -0.87
N ASN A 26 -14.29 -7.24 -1.49
CA ASN A 26 -13.72 -8.54 -1.90
C ASN A 26 -13.81 -8.78 -3.43
N GLY A 27 -13.80 -7.71 -4.21
CA GLY A 27 -13.99 -7.71 -5.66
C GLY A 27 -15.36 -8.22 -6.10
N ARG A 28 -15.65 -8.17 -7.40
CA ARG A 28 -16.93 -8.63 -7.96
C ARG A 28 -17.16 -10.13 -7.75
N ALA A 29 -16.10 -10.94 -7.80
CA ALA A 29 -16.23 -12.39 -7.65
C ALA A 29 -16.25 -12.87 -6.20
N ASN A 30 -16.08 -11.98 -5.20
CA ASN A 30 -15.97 -12.33 -3.78
C ASN A 30 -14.97 -13.46 -3.52
N SER A 31 -13.83 -13.41 -4.22
CA SER A 31 -12.99 -14.60 -4.42
C SER A 31 -11.80 -14.70 -3.46
N GLY A 32 -11.57 -13.67 -2.64
CA GLY A 32 -10.66 -13.71 -1.49
C GLY A 32 -11.32 -14.32 -0.25
N GLU A 33 -10.48 -14.73 0.70
CA GLU A 33 -10.91 -15.26 2.00
C GLU A 33 -11.34 -14.09 2.90
N LEU A 34 -12.59 -14.07 3.35
CA LEU A 34 -13.07 -13.03 4.25
C LEU A 34 -12.57 -13.32 5.67
N LEU A 35 -11.79 -12.41 6.23
CA LEU A 35 -11.44 -12.44 7.64
C LEU A 35 -12.37 -11.49 8.40
N GLU A 36 -13.25 -12.05 9.22
CA GLU A 36 -14.09 -11.25 10.10
C GLU A 36 -13.24 -10.67 11.23
N LEU A 37 -13.07 -9.35 11.20
CA LEU A 37 -12.39 -8.64 12.26
C LEU A 37 -13.33 -8.47 13.45
N PRO A 38 -12.85 -8.63 14.69
CA PRO A 38 -13.65 -8.39 15.88
C PRO A 38 -14.29 -7.00 15.80
N LYS A 39 -15.61 -6.92 16.00
CA LYS A 39 -16.35 -5.65 16.09
C LYS A 39 -15.97 -4.86 17.37
N ASP A 40 -15.25 -5.51 18.27
CA ASP A 40 -15.11 -5.14 19.67
C ASP A 40 -13.76 -4.43 19.88
N GLY A 41 -13.69 -3.15 19.49
CA GLY A 41 -12.44 -2.38 19.63
C GLY A 41 -12.49 -0.88 19.41
N GLY A 42 -13.59 -0.34 18.87
CA GLY A 42 -13.92 1.07 19.04
C GLY A 42 -13.37 2.01 17.98
N TYR A 43 -14.29 2.55 17.18
CA TYR A 43 -14.25 3.91 16.66
C TYR A 43 -14.27 4.94 17.83
N LYS A 44 -13.39 4.81 18.82
CA LYS A 44 -13.19 5.84 19.85
C LYS A 44 -12.27 6.92 19.27
N HIS A 45 -12.80 7.69 18.32
CA HIS A 45 -12.40 9.03 17.88
C HIS A 45 -10.89 9.40 17.68
N GLY A 46 -9.95 8.45 17.62
CA GLY A 46 -8.54 8.77 17.38
C GLY A 46 -7.66 7.66 16.78
N TRP A 47 -8.15 6.42 16.69
CA TRP A 47 -7.33 5.23 16.44
C TRP A 47 -7.58 4.54 15.09
N ARG A 48 -8.25 5.21 14.14
CA ARG A 48 -8.67 4.54 12.89
C ARG A 48 -7.48 4.09 12.03
N TYR A 49 -6.41 4.88 12.01
CA TYR A 49 -5.19 4.57 11.25
C TYR A 49 -4.38 3.47 11.95
N ASP A 50 -4.14 3.60 13.26
CA ASP A 50 -3.49 2.55 14.07
C ASP A 50 -4.23 1.21 13.99
N TRP A 51 -5.56 1.26 13.89
CA TRP A 51 -6.37 0.06 13.67
C TRP A 51 -6.11 -0.55 12.29
N SER A 52 -6.08 0.23 11.21
CA SER A 52 -5.68 -0.28 9.89
C SER A 52 -4.29 -0.92 9.93
N VAL A 53 -3.33 -0.22 10.54
CA VAL A 53 -1.94 -0.67 10.71
C VAL A 53 -1.91 -2.02 11.42
N GLY A 54 -2.52 -2.14 12.60
CA GLY A 54 -2.54 -3.38 13.37
C GLY A 54 -3.19 -4.56 12.64
N HIS A 55 -4.14 -4.31 11.74
CA HIS A 55 -4.70 -5.37 10.89
C HIS A 55 -3.78 -5.78 9.75
N TYR A 56 -2.98 -4.85 9.22
CA TYR A 56 -2.04 -5.09 8.14
C TYR A 56 -0.76 -5.80 8.61
N GLU A 57 -0.38 -5.67 9.88
CA GLU A 57 0.86 -6.25 10.46
C GLU A 57 1.00 -7.77 10.25
N GLN A 58 -0.12 -8.49 10.12
CA GLN A 58 -0.12 -9.94 9.87
C GLN A 58 0.12 -10.31 8.40
N PHE A 59 0.25 -9.33 7.49
CA PHE A 59 0.37 -9.55 6.05
C PHE A 59 1.67 -8.98 5.49
N ARG A 60 2.30 -9.71 4.56
CA ARG A 60 3.49 -9.25 3.83
C ARG A 60 3.17 -8.15 2.80
N PHE A 61 1.94 -8.15 2.28
CA PHE A 61 1.47 -7.24 1.24
C PHE A 61 0.08 -6.73 1.63
N ALA A 62 -0.19 -5.45 1.37
CA ALA A 62 -1.50 -4.85 1.60
C ALA A 62 -2.02 -4.17 0.33
N TRP A 63 -3.23 -4.54 -0.11
CA TRP A 63 -3.93 -3.84 -1.18
C TRP A 63 -4.53 -2.55 -0.63
N VAL A 64 -3.97 -1.41 -1.03
CA VAL A 64 -4.28 -0.10 -0.46
C VAL A 64 -4.62 0.90 -1.55
N SER A 65 -5.75 0.66 -2.20
CA SER A 65 -6.21 1.45 -3.33
C SER A 65 -7.10 2.62 -2.94
N GLU A 66 -6.96 3.72 -3.67
CA GLU A 66 -7.87 4.88 -3.59
C GLU A 66 -9.19 4.60 -4.29
N HIS A 67 -10.33 5.08 -3.77
CA HIS A 67 -11.68 4.74 -4.23
C HIS A 67 -12.00 4.92 -5.75
N GLY A 68 -11.10 5.49 -6.57
CA GLY A 68 -11.19 5.57 -8.03
C GLY A 68 -9.92 6.14 -8.66
N ILE A 69 -9.89 6.28 -10.00
CA ILE A 69 -8.87 7.10 -10.71
C ILE A 69 -9.15 8.56 -10.35
N ASN A 70 -8.47 9.03 -9.32
CA ASN A 70 -8.77 10.32 -8.73
C ASN A 70 -7.87 11.43 -9.26
N ALA A 71 -8.32 12.67 -9.04
CA ALA A 71 -7.70 13.90 -9.52
C ALA A 71 -6.19 13.99 -9.18
N PRO A 72 -5.43 14.78 -9.97
CA PRO A 72 -4.02 15.05 -9.69
C PRO A 72 -3.77 15.36 -8.20
N GLY A 73 -2.93 14.54 -7.55
CA GLY A 73 -2.55 14.71 -6.14
C GLY A 73 -3.42 13.96 -5.12
N TYR A 74 -4.42 13.18 -5.54
CA TYR A 74 -5.22 12.38 -4.62
C TYR A 74 -4.45 11.14 -4.12
N VAL A 75 -3.78 11.31 -2.98
CA VAL A 75 -3.15 10.25 -2.18
C VAL A 75 -3.60 10.43 -0.75
N THR A 76 -3.99 9.34 -0.11
CA THR A 76 -4.52 9.35 1.26
C THR A 76 -3.63 8.54 2.21
N GLU A 77 -4.08 8.38 3.45
CA GLU A 77 -3.42 7.56 4.49
C GLU A 77 -3.09 6.14 4.05
N LYS A 78 -3.85 5.55 3.11
CA LYS A 78 -3.90 4.09 2.92
C LYS A 78 -2.55 3.50 2.56
N ILE A 79 -1.79 4.19 1.70
CA ILE A 79 -0.43 3.76 1.34
C ILE A 79 0.53 3.83 2.52
N VAL A 80 0.37 4.81 3.41
CA VAL A 80 1.20 4.99 4.60
C VAL A 80 0.84 3.96 5.66
N ASP A 81 -0.44 3.63 5.85
CA ASP A 81 -0.89 2.58 6.78
C ASP A 81 -0.22 1.22 6.46
N ALA A 82 -0.09 0.88 5.17
CA ALA A 82 0.63 -0.33 4.75
C ALA A 82 2.12 -0.28 5.14
N TYR A 83 2.80 0.83 4.87
CA TYR A 83 4.22 0.98 5.25
C TYR A 83 4.43 0.91 6.76
N LEU A 84 3.58 1.58 7.54
CA LEU A 84 3.67 1.56 9.01
C LEU A 84 3.44 0.16 9.58
N ALA A 85 2.64 -0.67 8.91
CA ALA A 85 2.42 -2.06 9.28
C ALA A 85 3.56 -3.01 8.88
N GLY A 86 4.61 -2.51 8.20
CA GLY A 86 5.67 -3.33 7.63
C GLY A 86 5.23 -4.14 6.40
N ALA A 87 4.05 -3.85 5.84
CA ALA A 87 3.53 -4.50 4.64
C ALA A 87 3.96 -3.74 3.38
N VAL A 88 4.28 -4.47 2.31
CA VAL A 88 4.53 -3.84 1.00
C VAL A 88 3.21 -3.36 0.39
N PRO A 89 3.08 -2.07 0.05
CA PRO A 89 1.86 -1.57 -0.57
C PRO A 89 1.67 -2.11 -1.99
N VAL A 90 0.46 -2.60 -2.27
CA VAL A 90 -0.06 -2.86 -3.62
C VAL A 90 -1.06 -1.75 -3.92
N TYR A 91 -0.64 -0.76 -4.70
CA TYR A 91 -1.28 0.55 -4.73
C TYR A 91 -1.88 0.87 -6.11
N ALA A 92 -3.16 1.28 -6.10
CA ALA A 92 -3.86 1.89 -7.24
C ALA A 92 -4.50 3.21 -6.80
N GLY A 93 -4.30 4.28 -7.56
CA GLY A 93 -4.91 5.58 -7.26
C GLY A 93 -4.27 6.69 -8.08
N LEU A 94 -3.15 7.20 -7.58
CA LEU A 94 -2.38 8.25 -8.25
C LEU A 94 -1.56 7.73 -9.45
N ALA A 95 -1.43 8.55 -10.50
CA ALA A 95 -0.61 8.24 -11.67
C ALA A 95 0.88 8.04 -11.30
N PRO A 96 1.62 7.13 -11.97
CA PRO A 96 3.01 6.79 -11.62
C PRO A 96 3.94 8.01 -11.58
N GLU A 97 3.76 8.96 -12.50
CA GLU A 97 4.59 10.16 -12.61
C GLU A 97 4.43 11.11 -11.43
N GLN A 98 3.27 11.08 -10.78
CA GLN A 98 2.97 11.89 -9.60
C GLN A 98 3.33 11.12 -8.33
N LEU A 99 3.04 9.82 -8.27
CA LEU A 99 3.36 8.99 -7.11
C LEU A 99 4.86 8.98 -6.81
N ARG A 100 5.70 8.86 -7.86
CA ARG A 100 7.16 8.91 -7.74
C ARG A 100 7.73 10.24 -7.24
N GLN A 101 6.91 11.29 -7.17
CA GLN A 101 7.33 12.57 -6.57
C GLN A 101 7.28 12.52 -5.05
N ILE A 102 6.49 11.60 -4.48
CA ILE A 102 6.25 11.48 -3.04
C ILE A 102 6.95 10.24 -2.49
N PHE A 103 6.67 9.08 -3.07
CA PHE A 103 7.20 7.79 -2.63
C PHE A 103 8.17 7.23 -3.65
N ASP A 104 9.13 6.44 -3.18
CA ASP A 104 9.98 5.69 -4.08
C ASP A 104 9.19 4.58 -4.80
N PRO A 105 9.11 4.58 -6.14
CA PRO A 105 8.32 3.59 -6.88
C PRO A 105 8.83 2.15 -6.73
N LYS A 106 10.06 1.92 -6.26
CA LYS A 106 10.56 0.55 -6.04
C LYS A 106 10.09 -0.06 -4.72
N SER A 107 9.62 0.74 -3.75
CA SER A 107 9.14 0.22 -2.45
C SER A 107 7.68 -0.24 -2.45
N LEU A 108 7.01 -0.19 -3.61
CA LEU A 108 5.62 -0.61 -3.77
C LEU A 108 5.39 -1.36 -5.08
N ILE A 109 4.24 -2.01 -5.17
CA ILE A 109 3.73 -2.64 -6.39
C ILE A 109 2.61 -1.76 -6.94
N GLN A 110 2.90 -1.04 -8.04
CA GLN A 110 1.93 -0.19 -8.71
C GLN A 110 0.98 -1.02 -9.56
N VAL A 111 -0.32 -0.74 -9.44
CA VAL A 111 -1.39 -1.36 -10.23
C VAL A 111 -2.38 -0.27 -10.67
N PHE A 112 -3.28 -0.62 -11.59
CA PHE A 112 -4.22 0.33 -12.20
C PHE A 112 -5.65 -0.19 -12.15
N TRP A 113 -6.59 0.70 -11.82
CA TRP A 113 -8.02 0.39 -11.70
C TRP A 113 -8.61 -0.24 -12.98
N ASP A 114 -8.32 0.36 -14.13
CA ASP A 114 -8.95 0.03 -15.41
C ASP A 114 -8.00 -0.58 -16.44
N SER A 115 -6.81 -1.05 -16.01
CA SER A 115 -5.92 -1.77 -16.92
C SER A 115 -6.37 -3.22 -17.10
N GLU A 116 -6.58 -3.63 -18.35
CA GLU A 116 -6.76 -5.04 -18.70
C GLU A 116 -5.53 -5.90 -18.36
N SER A 117 -4.36 -5.26 -18.19
CA SER A 117 -3.13 -5.95 -17.81
C SER A 117 -2.52 -5.31 -16.57
N ASN A 118 -2.97 -5.76 -15.40
CA ASN A 118 -2.19 -5.67 -14.16
C ASN A 118 -1.21 -6.86 -14.02
N ALA A 119 -0.93 -7.56 -15.13
CA ALA A 119 -0.13 -8.77 -15.15
C ALA A 119 1.26 -8.56 -14.55
N GLU A 120 1.91 -7.42 -14.81
CA GLU A 120 3.23 -7.09 -14.26
C GLU A 120 3.18 -6.94 -12.73
N GLY A 121 2.20 -6.18 -12.21
CA GLY A 121 2.04 -6.01 -10.76
C GLY A 121 1.72 -7.34 -10.06
N ILE A 122 0.86 -8.16 -10.66
CA ILE A 122 0.53 -9.51 -10.17
C ILE A 122 1.78 -10.41 -10.21
N SER A 123 2.53 -10.40 -11.31
CA SER A 123 3.74 -11.21 -11.46
C SER A 123 4.80 -10.81 -10.43
N ARG A 124 5.01 -9.50 -10.23
CA ARG A 124 5.94 -8.98 -9.23
C ARG A 124 5.53 -9.36 -7.80
N LEU A 125 4.23 -9.33 -7.49
CA LEU A 125 3.70 -9.78 -6.21
C LEU A 125 3.97 -11.27 -6.01
N ILE A 126 3.58 -12.13 -6.96
CA ILE A 126 3.79 -13.57 -6.88
C ILE A 126 5.27 -13.90 -6.73
N LYS A 127 6.13 -13.28 -7.54
CA LYS A 127 7.58 -13.46 -7.42
C LYS A 127 8.07 -13.13 -6.01
N ALA A 128 7.63 -12.00 -5.44
CA ALA A 128 8.03 -11.62 -4.09
C ALA A 128 7.42 -12.51 -2.99
N THR A 129 6.33 -13.23 -3.26
CA THR A 129 5.83 -14.25 -2.32
C THR A 129 6.74 -15.49 -2.27
N GLU A 130 7.37 -15.84 -3.39
CA GLU A 130 8.23 -17.03 -3.53
C GLU A 130 9.71 -16.76 -3.22
N ASP A 131 10.19 -15.56 -3.53
CA ASP A 131 11.59 -15.17 -3.45
C ASP A 131 11.79 -14.10 -2.36
N GLN A 132 12.49 -14.48 -1.30
CA GLN A 132 12.80 -13.59 -0.18
C GLN A 132 13.63 -12.38 -0.64
N ALA A 133 14.57 -12.54 -1.56
CA ALA A 133 15.38 -11.42 -2.05
C ALA A 133 14.52 -10.42 -2.86
N ALA A 134 13.54 -10.93 -3.62
CA ALA A 134 12.59 -10.06 -4.33
C ALA A 134 11.68 -9.30 -3.36
N TYR A 135 11.34 -9.88 -2.21
CA TYR A 135 10.59 -9.22 -1.15
C TYR A 135 11.43 -8.20 -0.38
N ASP A 136 12.66 -8.54 -0.01
CA ASP A 136 13.57 -7.64 0.70
C ASP A 136 13.89 -6.41 -0.17
N ALA A 137 14.01 -6.61 -1.49
CA ALA A 137 14.15 -5.52 -2.45
C ALA A 137 12.93 -4.59 -2.56
N LEU A 138 11.74 -5.01 -2.09
CA LEU A 138 10.56 -4.17 -1.95
C LEU A 138 10.57 -3.43 -0.59
N LEU A 139 10.95 -4.12 0.49
CA LEU A 139 11.00 -3.53 1.83
C LEU A 139 12.03 -2.41 1.94
N ARG A 140 13.20 -2.59 1.32
CA ARG A 140 14.30 -1.61 1.28
C ARG A 140 14.60 -0.97 2.65
N PRO A 141 14.93 -1.78 3.67
CA PRO A 141 15.07 -1.32 5.04
C PRO A 141 16.12 -0.20 5.23
N ASP A 142 17.08 -0.10 4.31
CA ASP A 142 18.19 0.87 4.38
C ASP A 142 17.96 2.14 3.52
N GLU A 143 16.84 2.23 2.79
CA GLU A 143 16.56 3.37 1.90
C GLU A 143 15.29 4.13 2.34
N PRO A 144 15.30 5.47 2.31
CA PRO A 144 14.12 6.24 2.71
C PRO A 144 12.98 6.08 1.70
N LEU A 145 11.79 5.73 2.19
CA LEU A 145 10.56 5.61 1.38
C LEU A 145 10.14 6.94 0.73
N VAL A 146 10.43 8.04 1.42
CA VAL A 146 10.17 9.42 0.98
C VAL A 146 11.51 10.14 0.93
N SER A 147 11.88 10.65 -0.25
CA SER A 147 13.16 11.33 -0.42
C SER A 147 13.24 12.63 0.39
N PRO A 148 14.44 13.12 0.73
CA PRO A 148 14.59 14.43 1.39
C PRO A 148 13.91 15.58 0.65
N ASP A 149 13.92 15.55 -0.68
CA ASP A 149 13.24 16.58 -1.49
C ASP A 149 11.72 16.45 -1.42
N ALA A 150 11.19 15.23 -1.41
CA ALA A 150 9.78 14.98 -1.17
C ALA A 150 9.36 15.39 0.25
N MET A 151 10.18 15.12 1.27
CA MET A 151 9.97 15.57 2.65
C MET A 151 9.84 17.10 2.73
N ARG A 152 10.77 17.84 2.13
CA ARG A 152 10.71 19.31 2.09
C ARG A 152 9.50 19.82 1.34
N ARG A 153 9.17 19.21 0.19
CA ARG A 153 8.11 19.68 -0.69
C ARG A 153 6.71 19.42 -0.13
N PHE A 154 6.48 18.25 0.45
CA PHE A 154 5.13 17.78 0.80
C PHE A 154 4.87 17.73 2.32
N PHE A 155 5.91 17.71 3.16
CA PHE A 155 5.77 17.44 4.59
C PHE A 155 6.37 18.53 5.51
N SER A 156 7.09 19.53 4.98
CA SER A 156 7.71 20.62 5.75
C SER A 156 6.74 21.51 6.53
N TRP A 157 5.43 21.35 6.35
CA TRP A 157 4.42 22.05 7.13
C TRP A 157 4.25 21.45 8.54
N HIS A 158 4.65 20.19 8.76
CA HIS A 158 4.47 19.49 10.03
C HIS A 158 5.67 19.66 10.97
N PRO A 159 5.48 20.05 12.25
CA PRO A 159 6.57 20.32 13.20
C PRO A 159 7.59 19.19 13.36
N ALA A 160 7.14 17.94 13.30
CA ALA A 160 8.02 16.77 13.40
C ALA A 160 9.08 16.66 12.28
N THR A 161 8.98 17.48 11.22
CA THR A 161 9.93 17.49 10.12
C THR A 161 10.89 18.67 10.16
N TRP A 162 10.65 19.68 11.02
CA TRP A 162 11.33 20.97 10.93
C TRP A 162 12.84 20.89 11.19
N GLU A 163 13.26 20.05 12.13
CA GLU A 163 14.68 19.87 12.46
C GLU A 163 15.53 19.49 11.22
N LEU A 164 14.98 18.68 10.31
CA LEU A 164 15.73 18.13 9.17
C LEU A 164 15.29 18.75 7.82
N TYR A 165 14.03 19.15 7.72
CA TYR A 165 13.36 19.52 6.47
C TYR A 165 12.58 20.85 6.57
N GLY A 166 12.69 21.56 7.69
CA GLY A 166 12.13 22.90 7.86
C GLY A 166 12.82 23.91 6.95
N ASP A 167 12.14 25.04 6.74
CA ASP A 167 12.77 26.23 6.18
C ASP A 167 13.22 27.16 7.32
N GLY A 168 13.97 28.22 7.01
CA GLY A 168 14.43 29.16 8.04
C GLY A 168 13.31 29.87 8.82
N LEU A 169 12.04 29.72 8.41
CA LEU A 169 10.86 30.27 9.08
C LEU A 169 10.18 29.26 10.01
N ARG A 170 10.56 27.98 9.94
CA ARG A 170 10.02 26.84 10.69
C ARG A 170 11.18 26.15 11.40
N GLN A 171 11.57 26.69 12.55
CA GLN A 171 12.56 26.13 13.47
C GLN A 171 11.88 25.48 14.67
#